data_AF-A0A9X9X1N9-F1
#
_entry.id   AF-A0A9X9X1N9-F1
#
_cell.length_a   1.000
_cell.length_b   1.000
_cell.length_c   1.000
_cell.angle_alpha   90.00
_cell.angle_beta   90.00
_cell.angle_gamma   90.00
#
_symmetry.space_group_name_H-M   'P 1'
#
loop_
_entity.id
_entity.type
_entity.pdbx_description
1 polymer ?
#
loop_
_entity_poly.entity_id
_entity_poly.type
_entity_poly.pdbx_seq_one_letter_code
_entity_poly.pdbx_strand_id
1 'polypeptide(L)' 'LPDQTIILGVIDLLDQKVESAETVAARIRRALPHVDPARVIVAPDCGMKYLPREVADGKMHAMAEGAAIVRRELEGA' A
#
# COMPACT_ATOMS: atom_id res chain seq x y z
N LEU A 1 -16.19 14.22 -0.85
CA LEU A 1 -15.34 13.25 -1.60
C LEU A 1 -16.11 11.97 -2.01
N PRO A 2 -17.44 11.94 -2.16
CA PRO A 2 -18.14 10.67 -2.37
C PRO A 2 -17.77 9.97 -3.68
N ASP A 3 -17.22 10.68 -4.67
CA ASP A 3 -16.93 10.14 -6.02
C ASP A 3 -15.46 10.20 -6.44
N GLN A 4 -14.54 10.55 -5.53
CA GLN A 4 -13.11 10.65 -5.88
C GLN A 4 -12.38 9.32 -5.69
N THR A 5 -11.36 9.11 -6.53
CA THR A 5 -10.35 8.06 -6.35
C THR A 5 -9.32 8.53 -5.35
N ILE A 6 -8.95 7.66 -4.41
CA ILE A 6 -8.00 7.95 -3.34
C ILE A 6 -6.69 7.23 -3.61
N ILE A 7 -5.60 7.98 -3.71
CA ILE A 7 -4.24 7.41 -3.68
C ILE A 7 -3.86 7.26 -2.21
N LEU A 8 -3.75 6.02 -1.74
CA LEU A 8 -3.45 5.68 -0.37
C LEU A 8 -1.96 5.38 -0.22
N GLY A 9 -1.25 6.24 0.52
CA GLY A 9 0.10 5.99 0.99
C GLY A 9 0.14 4.83 1.98
N VAL A 10 0.95 3.81 1.69
CA VAL A 10 1.13 2.63 2.56
C VAL A 10 2.58 2.29 2.83
N ILE A 11 3.53 3.12 2.43
CA ILE A 11 4.97 2.88 2.58
C ILE A 11 5.59 4.05 3.34
N ASP A 12 6.17 3.72 4.48
CA ASP A 12 6.90 4.68 5.30
C ASP A 12 8.29 4.90 4.67
N LEU A 13 8.55 6.14 4.29
CA LEU A 13 9.80 6.58 3.67
C LEU A 13 10.78 7.21 4.66
N LEU A 14 10.36 7.42 5.92
CA LEU A 14 11.23 7.86 7.01
C LEU A 14 12.01 6.68 7.60
N ASP A 15 11.51 5.46 7.45
CA ASP A 15 12.19 4.22 7.82
C ASP A 15 12.81 3.53 6.60
N GLN A 16 14.12 3.23 6.68
CA GLN A 16 14.83 2.47 5.64
C GLN A 16 14.52 0.97 5.69
N LYS A 17 13.89 0.47 6.76
CA LYS A 17 13.46 -0.91 6.85
C LYS A 17 12.37 -1.20 5.82
N VAL A 18 12.55 -2.27 5.04
CA VAL A 18 11.52 -2.77 4.14
C VAL A 18 10.36 -3.35 4.96
N GLU A 19 9.14 -2.90 4.68
CA GLU A 19 7.94 -3.43 5.33
C GLU A 19 7.68 -4.89 4.96
N SER A 20 6.98 -5.62 5.83
CA SER A 20 6.39 -6.89 5.44
C SER A 20 5.11 -6.68 4.61
N ALA A 21 4.77 -7.65 3.77
CA ALA A 21 3.53 -7.63 3.00
C ALA A 21 2.29 -7.52 3.91
N GLU A 22 2.30 -8.17 5.07
CA GLU A 22 1.20 -8.12 6.06
C GLU A 22 1.05 -6.74 6.68
N THR A 23 2.16 -6.04 6.91
CA THR A 23 2.17 -4.66 7.40
C THR A 23 1.49 -3.75 6.39
N VAL A 24 1.84 -3.88 5.11
CA VAL A 24 1.19 -3.12 4.02
C VAL A 24 -0.30 -3.50 3.90
N ALA A 25 -0.63 -4.79 3.90
CA ALA A 25 -2.02 -5.24 3.84
C ALA A 25 -2.85 -4.67 5.01
N ALA A 26 -2.31 -4.64 6.23
CA ALA A 26 -2.96 -4.04 7.38
C ALA A 26 -3.21 -2.54 7.18
N ARG A 27 -2.26 -1.79 6.59
CA ARG A 27 -2.44 -0.37 6.24
C ARG A 27 -3.55 -0.16 5.21
N ILE A 28 -3.62 -1.02 4.18
CA ILE A 28 -4.70 -0.96 3.17
C ILE A 28 -6.06 -1.22 3.80
N ARG A 29 -6.19 -2.29 4.61
CA ARG A 29 -7.47 -2.66 5.26
C ARG A 29 -8.05 -1.54 6.13
N ARG A 30 -7.21 -0.70 6.74
CA ARG A 30 -7.66 0.45 7.54
C ARG A 30 -8.44 1.49 6.72
N ALA A 31 -8.23 1.56 5.40
CA ALA A 31 -8.96 2.49 4.54
C ALA A 31 -10.33 1.96 4.09
N LEU A 32 -10.48 0.64 3.94
CA LEU A 32 -11.67 0.02 3.33
C LEU A 32 -13.01 0.29 4.06
N PRO A 33 -13.06 0.54 5.39
CA PRO A 33 -14.29 0.99 6.05
C PRO A 33 -14.74 2.41 5.63
N HIS A 34 -13.89 3.18 4.95
CA HIS A 34 -14.11 4.59 4.65
C HIS A 34 -14.24 4.89 3.16
N VAL A 35 -13.76 4.00 2.30
CA VAL A 35 -13.77 4.17 0.84
C VAL A 35 -14.00 2.83 0.16
N ASP A 36 -14.78 2.86 -0.92
CA ASP A 36 -15.00 1.69 -1.77
C ASP A 36 -13.64 1.15 -2.26
N PRO A 37 -13.33 -0.15 -2.11
CA PRO A 37 -12.09 -0.75 -2.59
C PRO A 37 -11.78 -0.44 -4.06
N ALA A 38 -12.81 -0.34 -4.91
CA ALA A 38 -12.65 -0.02 -6.34
C ALA A 38 -12.10 1.39 -6.60
N ARG A 39 -12.08 2.26 -5.58
CA ARG A 39 -11.61 3.65 -5.65
C ARG A 39 -10.28 3.87 -4.93
N VAL A 40 -9.61 2.82 -4.49
CA VAL A 40 -8.30 2.92 -3.83
C VAL A 40 -7.17 2.57 -4.78
N ILE A 41 -6.23 3.49 -4.96
CA ILE A 41 -4.94 3.23 -5.59
C ILE A 41 -3.89 3.11 -4.48
N VAL A 42 -3.30 1.94 -4.34
CA VAL A 42 -2.21 1.71 -3.37
C VAL A 42 -0.93 2.34 -3.92
N ALA A 43 -0.27 3.17 -3.10
CA ALA A 43 0.95 3.86 -3.50
C ALA A 43 1.90 4.06 -2.30
N PRO A 44 3.17 4.43 -2.54
CA PRO A 44 4.04 4.95 -1.48
C PRO A 44 3.53 6.29 -0.92
N ASP A 45 3.91 6.64 0.31
CA ASP A 45 3.47 7.88 0.95
C ASP A 45 3.97 9.14 0.22
N CYS A 46 5.14 9.05 -0.43
CA CYS A 46 5.74 10.13 -1.23
C CYS A 46 6.73 9.55 -2.27
N GLY A 47 7.54 10.41 -2.89
CA GLY A 47 8.60 9.99 -3.81
C GLY A 47 9.75 9.26 -3.10
N MET A 48 10.25 8.20 -3.73
CA MET A 48 11.29 7.33 -3.16
C MET A 48 12.73 7.75 -3.51
N LYS A 49 12.93 8.99 -4.00
CA LYS A 49 14.22 9.51 -4.51
C LYS A 49 15.38 9.35 -3.52
N TYR A 50 15.09 9.44 -2.22
CA TYR A 50 16.10 9.46 -1.16
C TYR A 50 16.50 8.07 -0.65
N LEU A 51 15.83 7.01 -1.11
CA LEU A 51 16.12 5.65 -0.66
C LEU A 51 17.23 5.02 -1.53
N PRO A 52 18.09 4.18 -0.93
CA PRO A 52 18.92 3.26 -1.70
C PRO A 52 18.05 2.41 -2.63
N ARG A 53 18.56 2.10 -3.83
CA ARG A 53 17.80 1.38 -4.87
C ARG A 53 17.23 0.06 -4.36
N GLU A 54 18.03 -0.72 -3.65
CA GLU A 54 17.63 -2.02 -3.11
C GLU A 54 16.50 -1.89 -2.07
N VAL A 55 16.55 -0.85 -1.23
CA VAL A 55 15.49 -0.57 -0.26
C VAL A 55 14.21 -0.17 -0.98
N ALA A 56 14.30 0.67 -2.01
CA ALA A 56 13.15 1.08 -2.78
C ALA A 56 12.50 -0.11 -3.51
N ASP A 57 13.30 -0.95 -4.17
CA ASP A 57 12.81 -2.13 -4.86
C ASP A 57 12.18 -3.13 -3.88
N GLY A 58 12.75 -3.33 -2.69
CA GLY A 58 12.19 -4.17 -1.63
C GLY A 58 10.84 -3.65 -1.11
N LYS A 59 10.72 -2.35 -0.86
CA LYS A 59 9.46 -1.72 -0.44
C LYS A 59 8.38 -1.83 -1.52
N MET A 60 8.75 -1.71 -2.79
CA MET A 60 7.82 -1.90 -3.91
C MET A 60 7.32 -3.35 -4.01
N HIS A 61 8.17 -4.35 -3.77
CA HIS A 61 7.75 -5.76 -3.69
C HIS A 61 6.76 -5.97 -2.54
N ALA A 62 7.10 -5.52 -1.33
CA ALA A 62 6.21 -5.60 -0.18
C ALA A 62 4.86 -4.91 -0.43
N MET A 63 4.85 -3.78 -1.14
CA MET A 63 3.63 -3.07 -1.51
C MET A 63 2.75 -3.90 -2.45
N ALA A 64 3.34 -4.47 -3.50
CA ALA A 64 2.63 -5.30 -4.47
C ALA A 64 2.06 -6.57 -3.83
N GLU A 65 2.84 -7.23 -2.97
CA GLU A 65 2.45 -8.43 -2.23
C GLU A 65 1.34 -8.14 -1.23
N GLY A 66 1.47 -7.06 -0.45
CA GLY A 66 0.44 -6.62 0.50
C GLY A 66 -0.88 -6.30 -0.20
N ALA A 67 -0.83 -5.63 -1.35
CA ALA A 67 -2.02 -5.38 -2.16
C ALA A 67 -2.63 -6.68 -2.73
N ALA A 68 -1.79 -7.67 -3.09
CA ALA A 68 -2.27 -8.96 -3.57
C ALA A 68 -2.96 -9.78 -2.47
N ILE A 69 -2.49 -9.70 -1.22
CA ILE A 69 -3.17 -10.30 -0.06
C ILE A 69 -4.60 -9.75 0.04
N VAL A 70 -4.75 -8.43 0.06
CA VAL A 70 -6.07 -7.81 0.23
C VAL A 70 -6.99 -8.07 -0.97
N ARG A 71 -6.47 -8.10 -2.20
CA ARG A 71 -7.27 -8.47 -3.38
C ARG A 71 -7.87 -9.87 -3.26
N ARG A 72 -7.07 -10.87 -2.84
CA ARG A 72 -7.57 -12.24 -2.64
C ARG A 72 -8.65 -12.32 -1.56
N GLU A 73 -8.52 -11.51 -0.50
CA GLU A 73 -9.54 -11.42 0.55
C GLU A 73 -10.85 -10.84 0.02
N LEU A 74 -10.80 -9.85 -0.87
CA LEU A 74 -11.98 -9.23 -1.49
C LEU A 74 -12.63 -10.11 -2.56
N GLU A 75 -11.85 -10.90 -3.30
CA GLU A 75 -12.35 -11.84 -4.32
C GLU A 75 -12.98 -13.10 -3.70
N GLY A 76 -12.60 -13.44 -2.47
CA GLY A 76 -13.15 -14.57 -1.71
C GLY A 76 -14.24 -14.20 -0.69
N ALA A 77 -14.61 -12.93 -0.59
CA ALA A 77 -15.63 -12.40 0.32
C ALA A 77 -17.01 -12.26 -0.33
#